data_AF-A0A0M3JFB9-F1
#
_entry.id   AF-A0A0M3JFB9-F1
#
_cell.length_a   1.000
_cell.length_b   1.000
_cell.length_c   1.000
_cell.angle_alpha   90.00
_cell.angle_beta   90.00
_cell.angle_gamma   90.00
#
_symmetry.space_group_name_H-M   'P 1'
#
loop_
_entity.id
_entity.type
_entity.pdbx_description
1 polymer ?
#
loop_
_entity_poly.entity_id
_entity_poly.type
_entity_poly.pdbx_seq_one_letter_code
_entity_poly.pdbx_strand_id
1 'polypeptide(L)' 'LATGGYGRAFFSCTSAHTCTGDGTALVARAGLANSDMEFVQFHPTGIYGAGCLITEGSRGT' A
#
# COMPACT_ATOMS: atom_id res chain seq x y z
N LEU A 1 -0.50 15.25 -7.33
CA LEU A 1 -1.29 14.81 -6.15
C LEU A 1 -0.35 14.08 -5.19
N ALA A 2 -0.51 14.22 -3.87
CA ALA A 2 0.37 13.63 -2.85
C ALA A 2 -0.45 12.81 -1.82
N THR A 3 -1.24 11.86 -2.31
CA THR A 3 -2.33 11.21 -1.56
C THR A 3 -1.97 9.87 -0.93
N GLY A 4 -0.70 9.45 -0.97
CA GLY A 4 -0.27 8.12 -0.53
C GLY A 4 -0.69 6.99 -1.49
N GLY A 5 -0.63 5.74 -1.01
CA GLY A 5 -0.91 4.52 -1.79
C GLY A 5 -2.32 3.93 -1.59
N TYR A 6 -2.53 2.74 -2.15
CA TYR A 6 -3.82 2.03 -2.19
C TYR A 6 -3.79 0.65 -1.49
N GLY A 7 -2.93 0.48 -0.48
CA GLY A 7 -2.74 -0.82 0.20
C GLY A 7 -4.02 -1.45 0.77
N ARG A 8 -5.06 -0.64 1.04
CA ARG A 8 -6.38 -1.14 1.48
C ARG A 8 -7.20 -1.85 0.39
N ALA A 9 -6.69 -1.98 -0.83
CA ALA A 9 -7.21 -2.91 -1.82
C ALA A 9 -6.96 -4.38 -1.45
N PHE A 10 -6.02 -4.66 -0.53
CA PHE A 10 -5.67 -6.01 -0.08
C PHE A 10 -6.28 -6.33 1.29
N PHE A 11 -6.64 -7.60 1.49
CA PHE A 11 -7.23 -8.06 2.75
C PHE A 11 -6.28 -7.87 3.96
N SER A 12 -5.01 -8.23 3.77
CA SER A 12 -3.93 -8.06 4.75
C SER A 12 -2.90 -7.08 4.21
N CYS A 13 -2.59 -6.03 4.95
CA CYS A 13 -1.62 -4.99 4.57
C CYS A 13 -1.08 -4.27 5.81
N THR A 14 0.10 -3.64 5.69
CA THR A 14 0.69 -2.78 6.73
C THR A 14 0.17 -1.34 6.68
N SER A 15 -0.50 -0.96 5.60
CA SER A 15 -1.00 0.38 5.37
C SER A 15 -2.13 0.75 6.34
N ALA A 16 -2.19 2.04 6.70
CA ALA A 16 -3.30 2.58 7.47
C ALA A 16 -4.64 2.40 6.74
N HIS A 17 -5.75 2.43 7.49
CA HIS A 17 -7.11 2.33 6.94
C HIS A 17 -7.43 3.43 5.91
N THR A 18 -6.72 4.55 5.94
CA THR A 18 -6.90 5.69 5.04
C THR A 18 -6.12 5.59 3.73
N CYS A 19 -5.30 4.56 3.53
CA CYS A 19 -4.56 4.35 2.27
C CYS A 19 -5.43 3.65 1.22
N THR A 20 -6.45 4.37 0.73
CA THR A 20 -7.53 3.88 -0.14
C THR A 20 -7.35 4.18 -1.64
N GLY A 21 -6.33 4.96 -2.03
CA GLY A 21 -6.05 5.26 -3.43
C GLY A 21 -6.90 6.37 -4.05
N ASP A 22 -7.50 7.26 -3.25
CA ASP A 22 -8.43 8.30 -3.74
C ASP A 22 -7.82 9.19 -4.83
N GLY A 23 -6.56 9.62 -4.67
CA GLY A 23 -5.87 10.41 -5.69
C GLY A 23 -5.62 9.64 -6.99
N THR A 24 -5.23 8.37 -6.90
CA THR A 24 -5.07 7.48 -8.05
C THR A 24 -6.39 7.30 -8.81
N ALA A 25 -7.50 7.17 -8.08
CA ALA A 25 -8.83 7.08 -8.66
C ALA A 25 -9.27 8.39 -9.33
N LEU A 26 -8.93 9.56 -8.76
CA LEU A 26 -9.19 10.86 -9.39
C LEU A 26 -8.46 11.01 -10.72
N VAL A 27 -7.18 10.63 -10.79
CA VAL A 27 -6.39 10.63 -12.03
C VAL A 27 -7.06 9.77 -13.09
N ALA A 28 -7.46 8.54 -12.74
CA ALA A 28 -8.15 7.64 -13.67
C ALA A 28 -9.49 8.22 -14.16
N ARG A 29 -10.29 8.83 -13.28
CA ARG A 29 -11.57 9.46 -13.66
C ARG A 29 -11.39 10.69 -14.54
N ALA A 30 -10.26 11.39 -14.43
CA ALA A 30 -9.90 12.49 -15.30
C ALA A 30 -9.40 12.02 -16.69
N GLY A 31 -9.37 10.71 -16.96
CA GLY A 31 -8.86 10.14 -18.21
C GLY A 31 -7.34 10.18 -18.34
N LEU A 32 -6.62 10.44 -17.25
CA LEU A 32 -5.16 10.43 -17.21
C LEU A 32 -4.67 9.03 -16.84
N ALA A 33 -3.49 8.66 -17.34
CA ALA A 33 -2.91 7.35 -17.10
C ALA A 33 -2.32 7.24 -15.69
N ASN A 34 -2.55 6.08 -15.06
CA ASN A 34 -1.69 5.57 -13.99
C ASN A 34 -0.69 4.59 -14.63
N SER A 35 0.43 4.36 -13.96
CA SER A 35 1.47 3.44 -14.42
C SER A 35 1.74 2.37 -13.37
N ASP A 36 2.12 1.17 -13.83
CA ASP A 36 2.72 0.12 -13.00
C ASP A 36 1.86 -0.30 -11.79
N MET A 37 0.53 -0.24 -11.94
CA MET A 37 -0.44 -0.52 -10.88
C MET A 37 -0.48 -2.00 -10.45
N GLU A 38 0.12 -2.89 -11.24
CA GLU A 38 0.29 -4.31 -10.93
C GLU A 38 1.49 -4.59 -9.99
N PHE A 39 2.43 -3.65 -9.86
CA PHE A 39 3.64 -3.83 -9.05
C PHE A 39 3.39 -3.48 -7.58
N VAL A 40 2.84 -4.44 -6.84
CA VAL A 40 2.56 -4.30 -5.41
C VAL A 40 3.64 -4.98 -4.56
N GLN A 41 4.25 -4.21 -3.65
CA GLN A 41 5.25 -4.73 -2.72
C GLN A 41 4.60 -5.35 -1.47
N PHE A 42 4.99 -6.58 -1.14
CA PHE A 42 4.68 -7.22 0.14
C PHE A 42 5.88 -7.17 1.06
N HIS A 43 5.66 -6.79 2.32
CA HIS A 43 6.72 -6.83 3.33
C HIS A 43 6.76 -8.22 3.99
N PRO A 44 7.94 -8.86 4.13
CA PRO A 44 8.03 -10.24 4.62
C PRO A 44 7.69 -10.38 6.12
N THR A 45 7.74 -9.28 6.88
CA THR A 45 7.62 -9.29 8.35
C THR A 45 6.46 -8.43 8.87
N GLY A 46 5.30 -8.45 8.19
CA GLY A 46 4.05 -7.98 8.81
C GLY A 46 3.62 -8.93 9.93
N ILE A 47 3.24 -8.41 11.11
CA ILE A 47 2.82 -9.26 12.23
C ILE A 47 1.56 -10.03 11.85
N TYR A 48 1.54 -11.32 12.16
CA TYR A 48 0.41 -12.18 11.85
C TYR A 48 -0.89 -11.70 12.53
N GLY A 49 -2.02 -11.81 11.81
CA GLY A 49 -3.33 -11.34 12.26
C GLY A 49 -3.52 -9.84 12.07
N ALA A 50 -2.75 -9.00 12.77
CA ALA A 50 -2.96 -7.55 12.80
C ALA A 50 -2.38 -6.80 11.57
N GLY A 51 -1.31 -7.32 10.96
CA GLY A 51 -0.69 -6.70 9.79
C GLY A 51 0.24 -5.52 10.09
N CYS A 52 0.42 -5.11 11.35
CA CYS A 52 1.39 -4.09 11.75
C CYS A 52 2.82 -4.45 11.28
N LEU A 53 3.55 -3.45 10.81
CA LEU A 53 4.93 -3.64 10.35
C LEU A 53 5.87 -3.99 11.52
N ILE A 54 6.65 -5.06 11.36
CA ILE A 54 7.89 -5.26 12.10
C ILE A 54 9.05 -4.83 11.21
N THR A 55 9.90 -3.94 11.72
CA THR A 55 11.01 -3.37 10.96
C THR A 55 11.91 -4.46 10.39
N GLU A 56 12.37 -4.26 9.15
CA GLU A 56 13.38 -5.11 8.53
C GLU A 56 14.66 -5.21 9.37
N GLY A 57 15.01 -4.15 10.11
CA GLY A 57 16.15 -4.16 11.03
C GLY A 57 16.11 -5.30 12.06
N SER A 58 14.93 -5.86 12.37
CA SER A 58 14.80 -7.03 13.24
C SER A 58 15.39 -8.31 12.65
N ARG A 59 15.58 -8.39 11.32
CA ARG A 59 16.28 -9.49 10.64
C ARG A 59 17.80 -9.27 10.57
N GLY A 60 18.26 -8.04 10.80
CA GLY A 60 19.66 -7.68 10.68
C GLY A 60 20.45 -8.05 11.94
N THR A 61 21.33 -9.06 11.80
CA THR A 61 22.51 -9.34 12.62
C THR A 61 23.59 -9.90 11.71
#